data_AF-A0AAE4ECK6-F1
#
_entry.id   AF-A0AAE4ECK6-F1
#
_cell.length_a   1.000
_cell.length_b   1.000
_cell.length_c   1.000
_cell.angle_alpha   90.00
_cell.angle_beta   90.00
_cell.angle_gamma   90.00
#
_symmetry.space_group_name_H-M   'P 1'
#
loop_
_entity.id
_entity.type
_entity.pdbx_description
1 polymer ?
#
loop_
_entity_poly.entity_id
_entity_poly.type
_entity_poly.pdbx_seq_one_letter_code
_entity_poly.pdbx_strand_id
1 'polypeptide(L)'
;MSTIHNGALVVGQILETGRYGRAVITRVHDRSNKDSVIELVGDGAIVSAGNAAFDLVYFSGARSKFVPECIIRGGLPWIVHTEVVTQAVLENLKKAADDKERQDAEDKARADAAFALEKSRLQEAPEYKHLKKLADNKGKCEAANVSSNIRAELKKAFPGVKFSVKKLSFDCVQISWTDGPTKNEVEAISDKYENGHFNGMEDIYEYNTSPFNVVYGGVKYVTTRRDYSDELVEKGIIQARIKFGSDLVPETCNAEMYNSGELSKQSRESFTYGLETEVSKIIAEIKA
;
A
#
# COMPACT_ATOMS: atom_id res chain seq x y z
N MET A 1 -14.12 -37.49 13.94
CA MET A 1 -13.15 -38.27 13.14
C MET A 1 -13.22 -37.76 11.71
N SER A 2 -12.23 -36.98 11.26
CA SER A 2 -12.19 -36.52 9.87
C SER A 2 -11.92 -37.73 8.98
N THR A 3 -12.94 -38.28 8.34
CA THR A 3 -12.80 -39.38 7.40
C THR A 3 -12.24 -38.81 6.10
N ILE A 4 -10.96 -39.07 5.87
CA ILE A 4 -10.25 -38.63 4.67
C ILE A 4 -10.63 -39.57 3.52
N HIS A 5 -11.11 -39.01 2.41
CA HIS A 5 -11.52 -39.78 1.23
C HIS A 5 -10.34 -40.05 0.29
N ASN A 6 -9.98 -41.32 0.17
CA ASN A 6 -8.87 -41.79 -0.67
C ASN A 6 -9.31 -42.32 -2.05
N GLY A 7 -10.61 -42.44 -2.31
CA GLY A 7 -11.15 -42.92 -3.59
C GLY A 7 -11.28 -41.83 -4.65
N ALA A 8 -11.80 -42.16 -5.85
CA ALA A 8 -11.98 -41.18 -6.92
C ALA A 8 -12.82 -39.97 -6.47
N LEU A 9 -12.40 -38.76 -6.84
CA LEU A 9 -13.10 -37.52 -6.52
C LEU A 9 -14.35 -37.35 -7.40
N VAL A 10 -15.47 -36.99 -6.79
CA VAL A 10 -16.77 -36.84 -7.47
C VAL A 10 -17.32 -35.42 -7.35
N VAL A 11 -18.25 -35.06 -8.24
CA VAL A 11 -19.01 -33.81 -8.13
C VAL A 11 -19.80 -33.82 -6.82
N GLY A 12 -19.79 -32.71 -6.10
CA GLY A 12 -20.40 -32.56 -4.78
C GLY A 12 -19.46 -32.88 -3.62
N GLN A 13 -18.26 -33.46 -3.85
CA GLN A 13 -17.32 -33.76 -2.77
C GLN A 13 -16.86 -32.49 -2.06
N ILE A 14 -16.87 -32.50 -0.73
CA ILE A 14 -16.36 -31.39 0.08
C ILE A 14 -14.83 -31.50 0.24
N LEU A 15 -14.17 -30.38 -0.03
CA LEU A 15 -12.75 -30.16 0.17
C LEU A 15 -12.56 -29.05 1.20
N GLU A 16 -11.51 -29.12 2.01
CA GLU A 16 -11.19 -28.08 2.98
C GLU A 16 -9.70 -27.75 2.94
N THR A 17 -9.38 -26.46 2.92
CA THR A 17 -8.01 -25.96 2.98
C THR A 17 -7.90 -24.85 4.03
N GLY A 18 -6.82 -24.86 4.81
CA GLY A 18 -6.62 -23.88 5.88
C GLY A 18 -6.57 -22.42 5.41
N ARG A 19 -6.27 -22.17 4.13
CA ARG A 19 -6.16 -20.82 3.56
C ARG A 19 -7.48 -20.25 3.03
N TYR A 20 -8.33 -21.09 2.44
CA TYR A 20 -9.53 -20.65 1.71
C TYR A 20 -10.83 -21.28 2.25
N GLY A 21 -10.74 -22.10 3.30
CA GLY A 21 -11.88 -22.76 3.93
C GLY A 21 -12.41 -23.93 3.11
N ARG A 22 -13.73 -24.14 3.17
CA ARG A 22 -14.41 -25.26 2.50
C ARG A 22 -14.78 -24.93 1.06
N ALA A 23 -14.67 -25.92 0.19
CA ALA A 23 -15.06 -25.89 -1.21
C ALA A 23 -15.77 -27.17 -1.63
N VAL A 24 -16.48 -27.10 -2.74
CA VAL A 24 -17.20 -28.22 -3.35
C VAL A 24 -16.77 -28.38 -4.80
N ILE A 25 -16.53 -29.63 -5.21
CA ILE A 25 -16.27 -29.97 -6.62
C ILE A 25 -17.56 -29.78 -7.42
N THR A 26 -17.55 -28.87 -8.39
CA THR A 26 -18.70 -28.57 -9.25
C THR A 26 -18.60 -29.21 -10.63
N ARG A 27 -17.38 -29.45 -11.10
CA ARG A 27 -17.10 -30.10 -12.38
C ARG A 27 -15.79 -30.88 -12.31
N VAL A 28 -15.75 -32.00 -13.02
CA VAL A 28 -14.55 -32.80 -13.26
C VAL A 28 -14.21 -32.69 -14.75
N HIS A 29 -13.00 -32.27 -15.06
CA HIS A 29 -12.43 -32.18 -16.41
C HIS A 29 -11.44 -33.32 -16.59
N ASP A 30 -11.65 -34.09 -17.65
CA ASP A 30 -10.86 -35.23 -18.13
C ASP A 30 -10.58 -36.36 -17.11
N ARG A 31 -10.80 -37.60 -17.55
CA ARG A 31 -10.41 -38.83 -16.86
C ARG A 31 -9.89 -39.78 -17.92
N SER A 32 -8.69 -39.55 -18.44
CA SER A 32 -8.08 -40.49 -19.38
C SER A 32 -7.79 -41.86 -18.73
N ASN A 33 -7.73 -41.92 -17.38
CA ASN A 33 -7.63 -43.17 -16.62
C ASN A 33 -8.68 -43.16 -15.49
N LYS A 34 -9.49 -44.23 -15.38
CA LYS A 34 -10.63 -44.31 -14.45
C LYS A 34 -10.21 -44.66 -13.01
N ASP A 35 -9.01 -45.21 -12.83
CA ASP A 35 -8.51 -45.79 -11.59
C ASP A 35 -7.31 -45.05 -10.99
N SER A 36 -7.12 -43.77 -11.30
CA SER A 36 -6.03 -42.98 -10.72
C SER A 36 -6.28 -42.73 -9.23
N VAL A 37 -5.81 -43.66 -8.40
CA VAL A 37 -5.65 -43.50 -6.95
C VAL A 37 -4.19 -43.12 -6.71
N ILE A 38 -3.94 -42.15 -5.82
CA ILE A 38 -2.59 -41.81 -5.41
C ILE A 38 -2.11 -42.88 -4.43
N GLU A 39 -1.10 -43.66 -4.83
CA GLU A 39 -0.35 -44.50 -3.91
C GLU A 39 0.82 -43.70 -3.31
N LEU A 40 0.85 -43.61 -1.98
CA LEU A 40 2.02 -43.14 -1.24
C LEU A 40 3.01 -44.31 -1.13
N VAL A 41 4.08 -44.29 -1.92
CA VAL A 41 5.15 -45.29 -1.84
C VAL A 41 6.39 -44.68 -1.20
N GLY A 42 6.55 -44.88 0.11
CA GLY A 42 7.77 -44.57 0.88
C GLY A 42 7.98 -43.10 1.29
N ASP A 43 9.06 -42.85 2.04
CA ASP A 43 9.49 -41.54 2.58
C ASP A 43 9.98 -40.54 1.50
N GLY A 44 9.80 -40.86 0.22
CA GLY A 44 10.07 -39.99 -0.92
C GLY A 44 8.83 -39.85 -1.80
N ALA A 45 8.18 -38.69 -1.76
CA ALA A 45 6.92 -38.44 -2.45
C ALA A 45 7.09 -38.36 -3.99
N ILE A 46 7.00 -39.48 -4.69
CA ILE A 46 6.76 -39.51 -6.13
C ILE A 46 5.25 -39.65 -6.35
N VAL A 47 4.60 -38.58 -6.82
CA VAL A 47 3.16 -38.53 -7.05
C VAL A 47 2.85 -38.89 -8.50
N SER A 48 2.36 -40.12 -8.72
CA SER A 48 1.67 -40.49 -9.95
C SER A 48 0.20 -40.06 -9.83
N ALA A 49 -0.11 -38.79 -10.15
CA ALA A 49 -1.48 -38.30 -10.16
C ALA A 49 -2.15 -38.53 -11.52
N GLY A 50 -3.45 -38.84 -11.50
CA GLY A 50 -4.27 -38.82 -12.71
C GLY A 50 -4.32 -37.42 -13.33
N ASN A 51 -4.52 -37.34 -14.65
CA ASN A 51 -4.61 -36.08 -15.41
C ASN A 51 -5.92 -35.30 -15.18
N ALA A 52 -6.62 -35.51 -14.05
CA ALA A 52 -7.90 -34.86 -13.79
C ALA A 52 -7.73 -33.43 -13.29
N ALA A 53 -8.62 -32.54 -13.72
CA ALA A 53 -8.74 -31.18 -13.22
C ALA A 53 -10.16 -30.88 -12.75
N PHE A 54 -10.32 -29.99 -11.78
CA PHE A 54 -11.60 -29.77 -11.09
C PHE A 54 -11.98 -28.30 -11.06
N ASP A 55 -13.26 -28.00 -11.25
CA ASP A 55 -13.80 -26.68 -10.91
C ASP A 55 -14.38 -26.73 -9.50
N LEU A 56 -13.96 -25.78 -8.68
CA LEU A 56 -14.32 -25.67 -7.27
C LEU A 56 -15.13 -24.41 -7.03
N VAL A 57 -16.19 -24.53 -6.23
CA VAL A 57 -16.91 -23.40 -5.64
C VAL A 57 -16.70 -23.43 -4.14
N TYR A 58 -16.22 -22.33 -3.58
CA TYR A 58 -16.02 -22.18 -2.13
C TYR A 58 -17.33 -21.79 -1.46
N PHE A 59 -17.50 -22.14 -0.18
CA PHE A 59 -18.64 -21.69 0.62
C PHE A 59 -18.65 -20.16 0.83
N SER A 60 -17.52 -19.48 0.59
CA SER A 60 -17.40 -18.02 0.53
C SER A 60 -17.94 -17.39 -0.77
N GLY A 61 -18.33 -18.20 -1.76
CA GLY A 61 -18.76 -17.75 -3.08
C GLY A 61 -17.63 -17.56 -4.10
N ALA A 62 -16.36 -17.79 -3.71
CA ALA A 62 -15.23 -17.75 -4.64
C ALA A 62 -15.22 -18.98 -5.58
N ARG A 63 -14.51 -18.87 -6.71
CA ARG A 63 -14.34 -19.95 -7.69
C ARG A 63 -12.88 -20.21 -8.04
N SER A 64 -12.55 -21.48 -8.24
CA SER A 64 -11.29 -21.88 -8.89
C SER A 64 -11.62 -22.84 -10.02
N LYS A 65 -11.08 -22.56 -11.21
CA LYS A 65 -11.29 -23.39 -12.40
C LYS A 65 -10.04 -24.20 -12.71
N PHE A 66 -10.21 -25.40 -13.24
CA PHE A 66 -9.11 -26.28 -13.66
C PHE A 66 -8.04 -26.54 -12.58
N VAL A 67 -8.46 -26.78 -11.34
CA VAL A 67 -7.54 -27.16 -10.25
C VAL A 67 -7.04 -28.60 -10.50
N PRO A 68 -5.74 -28.84 -10.71
CA PRO A 68 -5.22 -30.19 -10.98
C PRO A 68 -5.35 -31.11 -9.74
N GLU A 69 -5.54 -32.41 -9.97
CA GLU A 69 -5.65 -33.40 -8.88
C GLU A 69 -4.44 -33.41 -7.94
N CYS A 70 -3.24 -33.21 -8.48
CA CYS A 70 -2.01 -33.14 -7.69
C CYS A 70 -2.00 -31.98 -6.67
N ILE A 71 -2.75 -30.90 -6.91
CA ILE A 71 -2.90 -29.79 -5.94
C ILE A 71 -3.79 -30.20 -4.78
N ILE A 72 -4.88 -30.92 -5.06
CA ILE A 72 -5.86 -31.37 -4.07
C ILE A 72 -5.29 -32.50 -3.19
N ARG A 73 -4.43 -33.37 -3.74
CA ARG A 73 -3.96 -34.56 -3.02
C ARG A 73 -2.46 -34.65 -2.75
N GLY A 74 -1.61 -33.85 -3.42
CA GLY A 74 -0.15 -33.97 -3.34
C GLY A 74 0.60 -32.72 -2.90
N GLY A 75 0.07 -31.52 -3.17
CA GLY A 75 0.85 -30.28 -3.04
C GLY A 75 0.49 -29.33 -1.90
N LEU A 76 -0.73 -29.39 -1.37
CA LEU A 76 -1.24 -28.47 -0.33
C LEU A 76 -1.98 -29.26 0.76
N PRO A 77 -2.16 -28.71 1.99
CA PRO A 77 -2.84 -29.39 3.10
C PRO A 77 -4.36 -29.38 2.90
N TRP A 78 -4.82 -29.99 1.82
CA TRP A 78 -6.24 -30.14 1.52
C TRP A 78 -6.76 -31.40 2.18
N ILE A 79 -7.88 -31.27 2.87
CA ILE A 79 -8.61 -32.38 3.46
C ILE A 79 -9.77 -32.70 2.53
N VAL A 80 -9.77 -33.90 1.95
CA VAL A 80 -10.91 -34.42 1.19
C VAL A 80 -11.84 -35.12 2.17
N HIS A 81 -13.00 -34.52 2.45
CA HIS A 81 -14.00 -35.12 3.32
C HIS A 81 -14.74 -36.23 2.59
N THR A 82 -15.27 -37.23 3.28
CA THR A 82 -16.16 -38.26 2.67
C THR A 82 -17.55 -37.72 2.33
N GLU A 83 -17.94 -36.59 2.90
CA GLU A 83 -19.23 -35.95 2.67
C GLU A 83 -19.36 -35.42 1.22
N VAL A 84 -20.50 -35.72 0.61
CA VAL A 84 -20.90 -35.23 -0.72
C VAL A 84 -22.19 -34.44 -0.55
N VAL A 85 -22.17 -33.17 -0.97
CA VAL A 85 -23.36 -32.31 -0.88
C VAL A 85 -24.46 -32.73 -1.85
N THR A 86 -25.71 -32.41 -1.53
CA THR A 86 -26.84 -32.67 -2.41
C THR A 86 -26.82 -31.76 -3.64
N GLN A 87 -27.50 -32.16 -4.71
CA GLN A 87 -27.63 -31.35 -5.92
C GLN A 87 -28.23 -29.97 -5.62
N ALA A 88 -29.20 -29.87 -4.70
CA ALA A 88 -29.80 -28.60 -4.32
C ALA A 88 -28.79 -27.65 -3.66
N VAL A 89 -27.94 -28.17 -2.77
CA VAL A 89 -26.87 -27.38 -2.14
C VAL A 89 -25.84 -26.96 -3.18
N LEU A 90 -25.48 -27.86 -4.11
CA LEU A 90 -24.55 -27.56 -5.19
C LEU A 90 -25.04 -26.41 -6.09
N GLU A 91 -26.31 -26.45 -6.50
CA GLU A 91 -26.91 -25.39 -7.33
C GLU A 91 -27.02 -24.06 -6.57
N ASN A 92 -27.35 -24.09 -5.28
CA ASN A 92 -27.35 -22.88 -4.44
C ASN A 92 -25.96 -22.26 -4.32
N LEU A 93 -24.91 -23.08 -4.13
CA LEU A 93 -23.52 -22.61 -4.07
C LEU A 93 -23.07 -22.02 -5.42
N LYS A 94 -23.42 -22.65 -6.55
CA LYS A 94 -23.14 -22.10 -7.88
C LYS A 94 -23.80 -20.74 -8.05
N LYS A 95 -25.09 -20.63 -7.72
CA LYS A 95 -25.85 -19.38 -7.82
C LYS A 95 -25.24 -18.28 -6.94
N ALA A 96 -24.90 -18.58 -5.70
CA ALA A 96 -24.26 -17.62 -4.80
C ALA A 96 -22.92 -17.11 -5.36
N ALA A 97 -22.15 -17.99 -6.01
CA ALA A 97 -20.91 -17.59 -6.69
C ALA A 97 -21.16 -16.74 -7.95
N ASP A 98 -22.20 -17.03 -8.74
CA ASP A 98 -22.58 -16.17 -9.89
C ASP A 98 -23.04 -14.78 -9.44
N ASP A 99 -23.83 -14.71 -8.37
CA ASP A 99 -24.32 -13.45 -7.82
C ASP A 99 -23.15 -12.62 -7.25
N LYS A 100 -22.18 -13.27 -6.58
CA LYS A 100 -20.95 -12.62 -6.12
C LYS A 100 -20.09 -12.11 -7.28
N GLU A 101 -19.84 -12.93 -8.31
CA GLU A 101 -19.09 -12.51 -9.49
C GLU A 101 -19.75 -11.32 -10.20
N ARG A 102 -21.09 -11.29 -10.25
CA ARG A 102 -21.85 -10.15 -10.78
C ARG A 102 -21.68 -8.90 -9.92
N GLN A 103 -21.82 -9.02 -8.60
CA GLN A 103 -21.64 -7.90 -7.69
C GLN A 103 -20.22 -7.34 -7.76
N ASP A 104 -19.20 -8.20 -7.70
CA ASP A 104 -17.79 -7.81 -7.80
C ASP A 104 -17.52 -7.13 -9.16
N ALA A 105 -18.16 -7.58 -10.26
CA ALA A 105 -18.06 -6.95 -11.57
C ALA A 105 -18.79 -5.60 -11.65
N GLU A 106 -19.97 -5.47 -11.06
CA GLU A 106 -20.73 -4.21 -10.98
C GLU A 106 -19.99 -3.17 -10.13
N ASP A 107 -19.44 -3.59 -8.99
CA ASP A 107 -18.66 -2.72 -8.10
C ASP A 107 -17.36 -2.27 -8.79
N LYS A 108 -16.68 -3.19 -9.50
CA LYS A 108 -15.52 -2.84 -10.33
C LYS A 108 -15.89 -1.86 -11.44
N ALA A 109 -16.96 -2.12 -12.19
CA ALA A 109 -17.43 -1.23 -13.25
C ALA A 109 -17.82 0.16 -12.71
N ARG A 110 -18.44 0.21 -11.53
CA ARG A 110 -18.76 1.46 -10.83
C ARG A 110 -17.49 2.21 -10.41
N ALA A 111 -16.49 1.51 -9.88
CA ALA A 111 -15.20 2.10 -9.52
C ALA A 111 -14.46 2.63 -10.75
N ASP A 112 -14.43 1.87 -11.84
CA ASP A 112 -13.80 2.27 -13.11
C ASP A 112 -14.52 3.49 -13.73
N ALA A 113 -15.86 3.52 -13.68
CA ALA A 113 -16.65 4.66 -14.15
C ALA A 113 -16.42 5.91 -13.28
N ALA A 114 -16.37 5.78 -11.95
CA ALA A 114 -16.06 6.87 -11.04
C ALA A 114 -14.63 7.40 -11.27
N PHE A 115 -13.66 6.49 -11.48
CA PHE A 115 -12.28 6.84 -11.80
C PHE A 115 -12.18 7.62 -13.12
N ALA A 116 -12.91 7.19 -14.16
CA ALA A 116 -12.94 7.87 -15.45
C ALA A 116 -13.58 9.26 -15.36
N LEU A 117 -14.68 9.39 -14.62
CA LEU A 117 -15.35 10.67 -14.39
C LEU A 117 -14.44 11.66 -13.66
N GLU A 118 -13.79 11.21 -12.58
CA GLU A 118 -12.89 12.05 -11.79
C GLU A 118 -11.66 12.47 -12.59
N LYS A 119 -11.10 11.56 -13.41
CA LYS A 119 -10.02 11.89 -14.34
C LYS A 119 -10.41 13.02 -15.29
N SER A 120 -11.61 12.96 -15.88
CA SER A 120 -12.11 14.03 -16.76
C SER A 120 -12.31 15.34 -16.00
N ARG A 121 -12.91 15.30 -14.80
CA ARG A 121 -13.08 16.49 -13.95
C ARG A 121 -11.76 17.18 -13.66
N LEU A 122 -10.74 16.42 -13.27
CA LEU A 122 -9.40 16.93 -12.95
C LEU A 122 -8.70 17.57 -14.16
N GLN A 123 -8.93 17.05 -15.37
CA GLN A 123 -8.34 17.61 -16.59
C GLN A 123 -8.89 18.98 -16.97
N GLU A 124 -10.13 19.27 -16.56
CA GLU A 124 -10.86 20.52 -16.85
C GLU A 124 -10.83 21.51 -15.67
N ALA A 125 -10.40 21.04 -14.49
CA ALA A 125 -10.43 21.81 -13.26
C ALA A 125 -9.56 23.09 -13.35
N PRO A 126 -10.12 24.28 -13.09
CA PRO A 126 -9.40 25.54 -13.21
C PRO A 126 -8.24 25.66 -12.22
N GLU A 127 -8.33 25.01 -11.05
CA GLU A 127 -7.26 24.98 -10.06
C GLU A 127 -5.96 24.38 -10.60
N TYR A 128 -6.04 23.36 -11.47
CA TYR A 128 -4.89 22.63 -12.01
C TYR A 128 -4.46 23.09 -13.40
N LYS A 129 -5.06 24.15 -13.95
CA LYS A 129 -4.71 24.70 -15.27
C LYS A 129 -3.23 25.11 -15.41
N HIS A 130 -2.60 25.45 -14.29
CA HIS A 130 -1.18 25.84 -14.23
C HIS A 130 -0.22 24.65 -14.17
N LEU A 131 -0.73 23.42 -14.04
CA LEU A 131 0.06 22.19 -13.98
C LEU A 131 0.24 21.58 -15.38
N LYS A 132 1.39 20.92 -15.57
CA LYS A 132 1.73 20.20 -16.80
C LYS A 132 1.12 18.81 -16.76
N LYS A 133 0.32 18.49 -17.78
CA LYS A 133 -0.26 17.15 -17.94
C LYS A 133 0.83 16.16 -18.38
N LEU A 134 0.72 14.92 -17.91
CA LEU A 134 1.69 13.87 -18.23
C LEU A 134 1.71 13.53 -19.73
N ALA A 135 0.56 13.64 -20.41
CA ALA A 135 0.44 13.45 -21.86
C ALA A 135 1.35 14.40 -22.67
N ASP A 136 1.65 15.59 -22.14
CA ASP A 136 2.47 16.60 -22.81
C ASP A 136 3.97 16.45 -22.52
N ASN A 137 4.39 15.40 -21.80
CA ASN A 137 5.73 15.30 -21.21
C ASN A 137 6.85 14.96 -22.23
N LYS A 138 6.58 14.93 -23.55
CA LYS A 138 7.57 14.76 -24.64
C LYS A 138 8.63 13.68 -24.39
N GLY A 139 8.26 12.55 -23.79
CA GLY A 139 9.16 11.43 -23.48
C GLY A 139 10.15 11.64 -22.33
N LYS A 140 9.99 12.71 -21.52
CA LYS A 140 10.77 12.89 -20.29
C LYS A 140 10.28 11.95 -19.18
N CYS A 141 11.14 11.71 -18.18
CA CYS A 141 10.74 10.92 -17.02
C CYS A 141 9.58 11.59 -16.26
N GLU A 142 8.65 10.79 -15.77
CA GLU A 142 7.45 11.24 -15.03
C GLU A 142 7.82 12.08 -13.80
N ALA A 143 8.85 11.67 -13.04
CA ALA A 143 9.34 12.43 -11.89
C ALA A 143 9.84 13.85 -12.24
N ALA A 144 10.24 14.11 -13.49
CA ALA A 144 10.58 15.48 -13.93
C ALA A 144 9.33 16.34 -14.16
N ASN A 145 8.23 15.74 -14.59
CA ASN A 145 6.94 16.42 -14.68
C ASN A 145 6.39 16.72 -13.29
N VAL A 146 6.39 15.71 -12.41
CA VAL A 146 5.94 15.83 -11.02
C VAL A 146 6.73 16.90 -10.26
N SER A 147 8.07 16.88 -10.33
CA SER A 147 8.89 17.93 -9.69
C SER A 147 8.63 19.33 -10.25
N SER A 148 8.28 19.47 -11.53
CA SER A 148 7.88 20.75 -12.11
C SER A 148 6.54 21.24 -11.56
N ASN A 149 5.58 20.31 -11.43
CA ASN A 149 4.23 20.61 -10.95
C ASN A 149 4.23 20.96 -9.46
N ILE A 150 4.90 20.15 -8.63
CA ILE A 150 5.10 20.43 -7.20
C ILE A 150 5.71 21.82 -7.01
N ARG A 151 6.76 22.16 -7.78
CA ARG A 151 7.39 23.49 -7.70
C ARG A 151 6.43 24.62 -8.04
N ALA A 152 5.53 24.43 -9.01
CA ALA A 152 4.55 25.43 -9.41
C ALA A 152 3.50 25.65 -8.31
N GLU A 153 3.00 24.57 -7.70
CA GLU A 153 2.03 24.66 -6.60
C GLU A 153 2.62 25.27 -5.34
N LEU A 154 3.79 24.81 -4.91
CA LEU A 154 4.44 25.34 -3.71
C LEU A 154 4.75 26.84 -3.85
N LYS A 155 5.18 27.28 -5.05
CA LYS A 155 5.40 28.70 -5.33
C LYS A 155 4.11 29.53 -5.29
N LYS A 156 2.99 28.94 -5.69
CA LYS A 156 1.66 29.59 -5.65
C LYS A 156 1.12 29.67 -4.23
N ALA A 157 1.31 28.62 -3.43
CA ALA A 157 0.82 28.54 -2.05
C ALA A 157 1.65 29.38 -1.08
N PHE A 158 2.97 29.42 -1.26
CA PHE A 158 3.89 30.12 -0.35
C PHE A 158 4.76 31.12 -1.12
N PRO A 159 4.19 32.26 -1.55
CA PRO A 159 4.96 33.31 -2.22
C PRO A 159 5.99 33.87 -1.23
N GLY A 160 7.28 33.77 -1.58
CA GLY A 160 8.39 34.28 -0.77
C GLY A 160 9.32 33.19 -0.23
N VAL A 161 8.89 31.92 -0.21
CA VAL A 161 9.74 30.80 0.22
C VAL A 161 10.41 30.15 -0.98
N LYS A 162 11.72 29.91 -0.87
CA LYS A 162 12.52 29.28 -1.93
C LYS A 162 12.53 27.76 -1.77
N PHE A 163 11.68 27.08 -2.52
CA PHE A 163 11.69 25.60 -2.59
C PHE A 163 12.71 25.08 -3.61
N SER A 164 13.51 24.12 -3.17
CA SER A 164 14.36 23.27 -4.00
C SER A 164 13.68 21.92 -4.20
N VAL A 165 13.01 21.75 -5.33
CA VAL A 165 12.40 20.47 -5.72
C VAL A 165 13.34 19.76 -6.69
N LYS A 166 13.90 18.61 -6.28
CA LYS A 166 14.87 17.82 -7.03
C LYS A 166 14.37 16.41 -7.26
N LYS A 167 14.61 15.89 -8.45
CA LYS A 167 14.45 14.47 -8.76
C LYS A 167 15.69 13.72 -8.24
N LEU A 168 15.51 12.79 -7.29
CA LEU A 168 16.60 11.95 -6.79
C LEU A 168 16.79 10.69 -7.66
N SER A 169 15.68 10.07 -8.08
CA SER A 169 15.67 8.83 -8.87
C SER A 169 14.56 8.88 -9.93
N PHE A 170 14.32 7.77 -10.64
CA PHE A 170 13.20 7.66 -11.58
C PHE A 170 11.83 7.81 -10.91
N ASP A 171 11.73 7.47 -9.63
CA ASP A 171 10.51 7.31 -8.86
C ASP A 171 10.53 8.10 -7.54
N CYS A 172 11.52 8.99 -7.34
CA CYS A 172 11.69 9.74 -6.09
C CYS A 172 11.93 11.23 -6.34
N VAL A 173 11.17 12.07 -5.64
CA VAL A 173 11.29 13.53 -5.61
C VAL A 173 11.54 13.99 -4.17
N GLN A 174 12.53 14.87 -4.02
CA GLN A 174 12.83 15.52 -2.75
C GLN A 174 12.51 17.02 -2.84
N ILE A 175 11.79 17.50 -1.85
CA ILE A 175 11.43 18.90 -1.64
C ILE A 175 12.23 19.38 -0.44
N SER A 176 13.09 20.37 -0.64
CA SER A 176 13.82 21.01 0.45
C SER A 176 13.61 22.52 0.48
N TRP A 177 13.49 23.10 1.66
CA TRP A 177 13.36 24.53 1.88
C TRP A 177 13.90 24.93 3.24
N THR A 178 14.17 26.22 3.42
CA THR A 178 14.66 26.79 4.67
C THR A 178 13.57 27.66 5.28
N ASP A 179 13.30 27.46 6.57
CA ASP A 179 12.26 28.18 7.34
C ASP A 179 10.87 28.13 6.69
N GLY A 180 10.02 29.15 6.86
CA GLY A 180 8.71 29.25 6.22
C GLY A 180 7.67 28.24 6.70
N PRO A 181 6.86 27.62 5.80
CA PRO A 181 5.76 26.75 6.18
C PRO A 181 6.24 25.49 6.89
N THR A 182 5.35 24.94 7.71
CA THR A 182 5.58 23.68 8.41
C THR A 182 5.65 22.52 7.42
N LYS A 183 6.30 21.42 7.84
CA LYS A 183 6.39 20.19 7.04
C LYS A 183 5.01 19.70 6.61
N ASN A 184 4.05 19.68 7.53
CA ASN A 184 2.68 19.24 7.30
C ASN A 184 1.95 20.08 6.23
N GLU A 185 2.20 21.39 6.17
CA GLU A 185 1.60 22.28 5.18
C GLU A 185 2.15 22.03 3.76
N VAL A 186 3.42 21.65 3.66
CA VAL A 186 4.03 21.27 2.39
C VAL A 186 3.56 19.88 1.95
N GLU A 187 3.50 18.92 2.89
CA GLU A 187 2.99 17.55 2.65
C GLU A 187 1.53 17.55 2.20
N ALA A 188 0.68 18.37 2.82
CA ALA A 188 -0.71 18.54 2.37
C ALA A 188 -0.86 18.95 0.89
N ILE A 189 0.16 19.58 0.30
CA ILE A 189 0.20 19.90 -1.14
C ILE A 189 0.88 18.79 -1.94
N SER A 190 1.97 18.23 -1.43
CA SER A 190 2.84 17.32 -2.19
C SER A 190 2.40 15.86 -2.17
N ASP A 191 1.67 15.41 -1.16
CA ASP A 191 1.34 13.99 -0.95
C ASP A 191 0.43 13.42 -2.04
N LYS A 192 -0.39 14.27 -2.68
CA LYS A 192 -1.21 13.85 -3.84
C LYS A 192 -0.38 13.38 -5.05
N TYR A 193 0.92 13.65 -5.08
CA TYR A 193 1.83 13.17 -6.11
C TYR A 193 2.46 11.81 -5.79
N GLU A 194 2.27 11.27 -4.60
CA GLU A 194 2.75 9.93 -4.24
C GLU A 194 1.78 8.85 -4.75
N ASN A 195 2.31 7.80 -5.41
CA ASN A 195 1.52 6.79 -6.12
C ASN A 195 1.39 5.45 -5.38
N GLY A 196 1.72 5.43 -4.08
CA GLY A 196 1.64 4.22 -3.27
C GLY A 196 2.26 4.42 -1.89
N HIS A 197 2.25 3.36 -1.10
CA HIS A 197 2.89 3.34 0.21
C HIS A 197 3.35 1.93 0.56
N PHE A 198 4.29 1.82 1.49
CA PHE A 198 4.74 0.53 1.99
C PHE A 198 3.85 0.08 3.15
N ASN A 199 3.24 -1.10 3.03
CA ASN A 199 2.46 -1.74 4.08
C ASN A 199 3.36 -2.70 4.87
N GLY A 200 3.81 -2.24 6.04
CA GLY A 200 4.71 -3.01 6.90
C GLY A 200 4.09 -4.23 7.58
N MET A 201 2.76 -4.38 7.59
CA MET A 201 2.11 -5.58 8.14
C MET A 201 2.19 -6.76 7.16
N GLU A 202 2.10 -6.48 5.86
CA GLU A 202 2.11 -7.50 4.80
C GLU A 202 3.45 -7.60 4.07
N ASP A 203 4.41 -6.70 4.37
CA ASP A 203 5.72 -6.59 3.70
C ASP A 203 5.59 -6.41 2.18
N ILE A 204 4.59 -5.62 1.75
CA ILE A 204 4.34 -5.31 0.34
C ILE A 204 4.28 -3.79 0.11
N TYR A 205 4.57 -3.38 -1.13
CA TYR A 205 4.32 -2.03 -1.58
C TYR A 205 2.97 -1.98 -2.31
N GLU A 206 2.05 -1.17 -1.78
CA GLU A 206 0.73 -0.97 -2.36
C GLU A 206 0.76 0.22 -3.33
N TYR A 207 0.46 -0.05 -4.60
CA TYR A 207 0.29 1.01 -5.59
C TYR A 207 -1.13 1.57 -5.48
N ASN A 208 -1.24 2.87 -5.19
CA ASN A 208 -2.50 3.60 -5.16
C ASN A 208 -2.44 4.73 -6.19
N THR A 209 -2.52 4.37 -7.47
CA THR A 209 -2.52 5.37 -8.54
C THR A 209 -3.87 6.07 -8.58
N SER A 210 -3.90 7.33 -8.17
CA SER A 210 -5.12 8.15 -8.21
C SER A 210 -5.41 8.66 -9.63
N PRO A 211 -6.68 9.06 -9.92
CA PRO A 211 -7.00 9.78 -11.16
C PRO A 211 -6.11 11.00 -11.40
N PHE A 212 -5.71 11.69 -10.33
CA PHE A 212 -4.78 12.83 -10.39
C PHE A 212 -3.40 12.42 -10.91
N ASN A 213 -2.85 11.31 -10.41
CA ASN A 213 -1.55 10.81 -10.86
C ASN A 213 -1.59 10.41 -12.34
N VAL A 214 -2.69 9.84 -12.82
CA VAL A 214 -2.84 9.52 -14.24
C VAL A 214 -2.81 10.78 -15.13
N VAL A 215 -3.32 11.92 -14.63
CA VAL A 215 -3.37 13.17 -15.41
C VAL A 215 -2.07 13.97 -15.31
N TYR A 216 -1.54 14.14 -14.10
CA TYR A 216 -0.44 15.08 -13.80
C TYR A 216 0.88 14.39 -13.41
N GLY A 217 0.86 13.06 -13.27
CA GLY A 217 1.98 12.22 -12.87
C GLY A 217 1.95 11.87 -11.38
N GLY A 218 2.54 10.71 -11.06
CA GLY A 218 2.82 10.26 -9.71
C GLY A 218 4.22 9.67 -9.58
N VAL A 219 4.79 9.70 -8.38
CA VAL A 219 6.08 9.09 -8.05
C VAL A 219 5.93 8.19 -6.85
N LYS A 220 6.85 7.23 -6.68
CA LYS A 220 6.80 6.26 -5.59
C LYS A 220 7.08 6.89 -4.24
N TYR A 221 7.95 7.90 -4.21
CA TYR A 221 8.34 8.59 -2.98
C TYR A 221 8.37 10.11 -3.19
N VAL A 222 7.65 10.83 -2.35
CA VAL A 222 7.76 12.28 -2.19
C VAL A 222 8.33 12.53 -0.80
N THR A 223 9.52 13.11 -0.73
CA THR A 223 10.20 13.36 0.55
C THR A 223 10.33 14.85 0.78
N THR A 224 10.08 15.28 2.01
CA THR A 224 10.18 16.67 2.43
C THR A 224 11.31 16.85 3.44
N ARG A 225 12.06 17.95 3.31
CA ARG A 225 13.13 18.32 4.22
C ARG A 225 13.09 19.82 4.47
N ARG A 226 12.73 20.20 5.70
CA ARG A 226 12.82 21.58 6.18
C ARG A 226 14.13 21.75 6.93
N ASP A 227 15.01 22.59 6.41
CA ASP A 227 16.20 23.05 7.13
C ASP A 227 15.84 24.33 7.90
N TYR A 228 16.52 24.59 9.02
CA TYR A 228 16.20 25.71 9.91
C TYR A 228 17.35 26.72 9.95
N SER A 229 17.05 28.02 9.89
CA SER A 229 18.03 29.06 10.13
C SER A 229 18.35 29.19 11.62
N ASP A 230 19.53 29.72 11.93
CA ASP A 230 19.96 29.98 13.30
C ASP A 230 18.96 30.89 14.04
N GLU A 231 18.35 31.86 13.34
CA GLU A 231 17.33 32.75 13.90
C GLU A 231 16.08 32.01 14.35
N LEU A 232 15.62 31.02 13.56
CA LEU A 232 14.46 30.21 13.90
C LEU A 232 14.78 29.20 15.01
N VAL A 233 15.99 28.63 14.99
CA VAL A 233 16.49 27.76 16.05
C VAL A 233 16.52 28.50 17.38
N GLU A 234 17.04 29.74 17.40
CA GLU A 234 17.13 30.55 18.61
C GLU A 234 15.74 30.86 19.17
N LYS A 235 14.77 31.19 18.31
CA LYS A 235 13.35 31.33 18.71
C LYS A 235 12.81 30.04 19.33
N GLY A 236 13.15 28.88 18.76
CA GLY A 236 12.79 27.57 19.31
C GLY A 236 13.39 27.31 20.68
N ILE A 237 14.65 27.66 20.89
CA ILE A 237 15.33 27.55 22.19
C ILE A 237 14.68 28.47 23.23
N ILE A 238 14.32 29.69 22.86
CA ILE A 238 13.60 30.62 23.74
C ILE A 238 12.23 30.03 24.15
N GLN A 239 11.48 29.45 23.20
CA GLN A 239 10.22 28.79 23.52
C GLN A 239 10.41 27.55 24.39
N ALA A 240 11.45 26.77 24.15
CA ALA A 240 11.82 25.63 25.01
C ALA A 240 12.16 26.09 26.43
N ARG A 241 12.88 27.21 26.58
CA ARG A 241 13.18 27.81 27.89
C ARG A 241 11.93 28.28 28.62
N ILE A 242 10.96 28.86 27.91
CA ILE A 242 9.66 29.22 28.49
C ILE A 242 8.88 27.96 28.93
N LYS A 243 8.93 26.89 28.12
CA LYS A 243 8.16 25.66 28.35
C LYS A 243 8.71 24.78 29.48
N PHE A 244 10.04 24.63 29.53
CA PHE A 244 10.72 23.71 30.44
C PHE A 244 11.43 24.42 31.60
N GLY A 245 11.55 25.75 31.55
CA GLY A 245 12.25 26.56 32.54
C GLY A 245 13.74 26.75 32.22
N SER A 246 14.32 27.80 32.81
CA SER A 246 15.75 28.14 32.67
C SER A 246 16.70 27.12 33.29
N ASP A 247 16.23 26.34 34.26
CA ASP A 247 17.05 25.30 34.91
C ASP A 247 17.36 24.15 33.94
N LEU A 248 16.37 23.78 33.13
CA LEU A 248 16.50 22.72 32.12
C LEU A 248 17.04 23.24 30.80
N VAL A 249 16.81 24.52 30.47
CA VAL A 249 17.30 25.17 29.25
C VAL A 249 18.04 26.46 29.62
N PRO A 250 19.31 26.37 30.04
CA PRO A 250 20.09 27.54 30.46
C PRO A 250 20.26 28.59 29.35
N GLU A 251 20.68 29.79 29.73
CA GLU A 251 21.00 30.87 28.77
C GLU A 251 22.18 30.56 27.85
N THR A 252 23.01 29.58 28.23
CA THR A 252 24.12 29.10 27.40
C THR A 252 23.65 28.32 26.16
N CYS A 253 22.42 27.80 26.15
CA CYS A 253 21.87 27.11 24.99
C CYS A 253 21.61 28.10 23.85
N ASN A 254 22.20 27.82 22.68
CA ASN A 254 22.12 28.64 21.48
C ASN A 254 22.09 27.77 20.20
N ALA A 255 21.89 28.40 19.05
CA ALA A 255 21.83 27.73 17.75
C ALA A 255 23.11 26.96 17.37
N GLU A 256 24.29 27.41 17.79
CA GLU A 256 25.55 26.69 17.52
C GLU A 256 25.59 25.33 18.24
N MET A 257 25.15 25.28 19.49
CA MET A 257 25.01 24.03 20.25
C MET A 257 23.99 23.08 19.63
N TYR A 258 22.91 23.61 19.06
CA TYR A 258 21.92 22.82 18.33
C TYR A 258 22.53 22.22 17.06
N ASN A 259 23.18 23.04 16.23
CA ASN A 259 23.76 22.62 14.96
C ASN A 259 24.93 21.62 15.12
N SER A 260 25.67 21.70 16.22
CA SER A 260 26.77 20.78 16.56
C SER A 260 26.32 19.50 17.28
N GLY A 261 25.05 19.41 17.70
CA GLY A 261 24.50 18.29 18.47
C GLY A 261 24.86 18.30 19.97
N GLU A 262 25.55 19.34 20.44
CA GLU A 262 25.93 19.51 21.84
C GLU A 262 24.71 19.74 22.75
N LEU A 263 23.61 20.28 22.18
CA LEU A 263 22.36 20.51 22.92
C LEU A 263 21.75 19.21 23.47
N SER A 264 21.98 18.07 22.82
CA SER A 264 21.52 16.75 23.29
C SER A 264 22.13 16.31 24.62
N LYS A 265 23.29 16.89 25.00
CA LYS A 265 23.98 16.60 26.28
C LYS A 265 23.41 17.41 27.44
N GLN A 266 22.75 18.53 27.14
CA GLN A 266 22.17 19.39 28.15
C GLN A 266 20.94 18.73 28.78
N SER A 267 20.87 18.75 30.11
CA SER A 267 19.72 18.28 30.90
C SER A 267 19.27 16.86 30.53
N ARG A 268 20.24 16.00 30.18
CA ARG A 268 20.02 14.64 29.64
C ARG A 268 19.16 13.76 30.55
N GLU A 269 19.26 13.96 31.85
CA GLU A 269 18.48 13.22 32.85
C GLU A 269 16.97 13.54 32.80
N SER A 270 16.60 14.71 32.26
CA SER A 270 15.22 15.19 32.21
C SER A 270 14.49 14.84 30.92
N PHE A 271 15.21 14.43 29.87
CA PHE A 271 14.63 14.17 28.55
C PHE A 271 15.05 12.80 28.00
N THR A 272 14.09 11.90 27.78
CA THR A 272 14.33 10.53 27.28
C THR A 272 15.16 10.48 26.00
N TYR A 273 14.94 11.44 25.09
CA TYR A 273 15.63 11.54 23.80
C TYR A 273 16.54 12.77 23.71
N GLY A 274 16.89 13.39 24.84
CA GLY A 274 17.69 14.61 24.92
C GLY A 274 16.92 15.90 24.63
N LEU A 275 17.46 17.03 25.11
CA LEU A 275 16.84 18.35 24.95
C LEU A 275 16.73 18.77 23.46
N GLU A 276 17.72 18.41 22.65
CA GLU A 276 17.74 18.69 21.20
C GLU A 276 16.47 18.18 20.50
N THR A 277 16.05 16.94 20.77
CA THR A 277 14.84 16.36 20.19
C THR A 277 13.58 17.16 20.54
N GLU A 278 13.46 17.63 21.79
CA GLU A 278 12.33 18.45 22.22
C GLU A 278 12.35 19.85 21.59
N VAL A 279 13.54 20.44 21.46
CA VAL A 279 13.73 21.71 20.75
C VAL A 279 13.38 21.56 19.27
N SER A 280 13.80 20.49 18.60
CA SER A 280 13.44 20.21 17.21
C SER A 280 11.92 20.08 17.00
N LYS A 281 11.20 19.46 17.95
CA LYS A 281 9.73 19.37 17.90
C LYS A 281 9.09 20.76 17.98
N ILE A 282 9.57 21.59 18.90
CA ILE A 282 9.09 22.98 19.05
C ILE A 282 9.36 23.77 17.77
N ILE A 283 10.60 23.73 17.25
CA ILE A 283 10.96 24.43 16.00
C ILE A 283 10.10 23.98 14.82
N ALA A 284 9.78 22.68 14.73
CA ALA A 284 8.94 22.13 13.66
C ALA A 284 7.54 22.76 13.61
N GLU A 285 7.01 23.18 14.77
CA GLU A 285 5.70 23.82 14.90
C GLU A 285 5.73 25.34 14.69
N ILE A 286 6.91 25.97 14.80
CA ILE A 286 7.05 27.42 14.59
C ILE A 286 6.88 27.75 13.11
N LYS A 287 5.91 28.62 12.83
CA LYS A 287 5.74 29.29 11.54
C LYS A 287 6.66 30.50 11.48
N ALA A 288 7.49 30.56 10.45
CA ALA A 288 8.43 31.65 10.20
C ALA A 288 7.92 32.54 9.06
#